data_AF-A0A4Q7BA75-F1
#
_entry.id   AF-A0A4Q7BA75-F1
#
_cell.length_a   1.000
_cell.length_b   1.000
_cell.length_c   1.000
_cell.angle_alpha   90.00
_cell.angle_beta   90.00
_cell.angle_gamma   90.00
#
_symmetry.space_group_name_H-M   'P 1'
#
loop_
_entity.id
_entity.type
_entity.pdbx_description
1 polymer ?
#
loop_
_entity_poly.entity_id
_entity_poly.type
_entity_poly.pdbx_seq_one_letter_code
_entity_poly.pdbx_strand_id
1 'polypeptide(L)'
;MTVFFKKAQRKNAKLRLAIAGPTGSGKTFGALILAKGIGGRIAVVDTENSSAELYDDIVDFEHANLQPPYSPEKFIEAIKAAENAGFDTLIIDSITHEWSGVGGCLEIVDKLASTTFKGNSWGAWSQVTPRHRKFIDAILQSSINIIVTLRSKMETVQTNDNGKKKVEKIGMKAEQRDGIEYEFTTVLDLTHDKIAIATKDRTRLFLESRMLSENDGAALKQWLVSGSADACITGNQYFELEALMLQAGINIENFCAKRGLNSLHDVQQQKFDETCNGIQTIIQRNKQAHQDNEQQLQAENDARLDSDYQLALKDIKNASNANVLNRPADYFRGTKYEQQILNACQAKSDMEGWSA
;
A
#
# COMPACT_ATOMS: atom_id res chain seq x y z
N MET A 1 6.99 -19.37 -13.89
CA MET A 1 7.36 -18.30 -12.95
C MET A 1 8.78 -17.89 -13.24
N THR A 2 8.99 -16.70 -13.78
CA THR A 2 10.32 -16.14 -14.05
C THR A 2 10.80 -15.47 -12.76
N VAL A 3 11.92 -15.92 -12.21
CA VAL A 3 12.53 -15.34 -11.00
C VAL A 3 13.52 -14.26 -11.43
N PHE A 4 13.29 -13.01 -11.01
CA PHE A 4 14.17 -11.88 -11.31
C PHE A 4 14.92 -11.44 -10.05
N PHE A 5 16.22 -11.23 -10.19
CA PHE A 5 17.07 -10.67 -9.14
C PHE A 5 17.27 -9.18 -9.40
N LYS A 6 17.17 -8.36 -8.35
CA LYS A 6 17.46 -6.92 -8.41
C LYS A 6 18.39 -6.52 -7.26
N LYS A 7 19.06 -5.38 -7.42
CA LYS A 7 19.87 -4.79 -6.35
C LYS A 7 18.97 -4.54 -5.14
N ALA A 8 19.41 -4.99 -3.96
CA ALA A 8 18.66 -4.79 -2.72
C ALA A 8 18.55 -3.28 -2.43
N GLN A 9 17.32 -2.81 -2.20
CA GLN A 9 17.01 -1.44 -1.83
C GLN A 9 16.04 -1.46 -0.66
N ARG A 10 16.30 -0.63 0.36
CA ARG A 10 15.51 -0.54 1.59
C ARG A 10 14.23 0.26 1.33
N LYS A 11 13.28 -0.29 0.58
CA LYS A 11 12.03 0.43 0.28
C LYS A 11 11.20 0.64 1.54
N ASN A 12 10.80 1.89 1.83
CA ASN A 12 9.76 2.32 2.79
C ASN A 12 9.45 1.31 3.91
N ALA A 13 10.50 0.90 4.64
CA ALA A 13 10.33 -0.08 5.69
C ALA A 13 9.54 0.57 6.82
N LYS A 14 8.56 -0.15 7.36
CA LYS A 14 7.88 0.22 8.59
C LYS A 14 8.60 -0.42 9.76
N LEU A 15 8.71 0.30 10.87
CA LEU A 15 9.41 -0.21 12.04
C LEU A 15 8.65 -1.41 12.63
N ARG A 16 9.40 -2.48 12.90
CA ARG A 16 8.97 -3.62 13.73
C ARG A 16 9.99 -3.79 14.82
N LEU A 17 9.73 -3.16 15.96
CA LEU A 17 10.65 -3.14 17.10
C LEU A 17 10.01 -3.87 18.28
N ALA A 18 10.77 -4.76 18.90
CA ALA A 18 10.39 -5.41 20.14
C ALA A 18 11.30 -4.94 21.28
N ILE A 19 10.70 -4.58 22.42
CA ILE A 19 11.39 -4.25 23.66
C ILE A 19 11.04 -5.30 24.70
N ALA A 20 11.99 -6.19 24.99
CA ALA A 20 11.84 -7.23 25.99
C ALA A 20 12.52 -6.82 27.31
N GLY A 21 12.08 -7.37 28.44
CA GLY A 21 12.74 -7.15 29.72
C GLY A 21 11.88 -7.47 30.95
N PRO A 22 12.52 -7.57 32.13
CA PRO A 22 11.83 -7.83 33.38
C PRO A 22 10.85 -6.71 33.75
N THR A 23 10.09 -6.94 34.83
CA THR A 23 9.31 -5.86 35.44
C THR A 23 10.25 -4.76 35.97
N GLY A 24 9.87 -3.49 35.78
CA GLY A 24 10.66 -2.34 36.23
C GLY A 24 11.85 -1.93 35.34
N SER A 25 12.13 -2.63 34.23
CA SER A 25 13.23 -2.28 33.32
C SER A 25 12.96 -1.05 32.43
N GLY A 26 11.76 -0.47 32.49
CA GLY A 26 11.39 0.74 31.74
C GLY A 26 10.93 0.49 30.30
N LYS A 27 10.26 -0.63 30.01
CA LYS A 27 9.78 -0.99 28.66
C LYS A 27 8.84 0.06 28.05
N THR A 28 7.78 0.42 28.78
CA THR A 28 6.78 1.42 28.37
C THR A 28 7.44 2.77 28.11
N PHE A 29 8.27 3.24 29.06
CA PHE A 29 9.07 4.45 28.93
C PHE A 29 9.96 4.42 27.68
N GLY A 30 10.72 3.33 27.47
CA GLY A 30 11.59 3.17 26.32
C GLY A 30 10.83 3.19 25.00
N ALA A 31 9.67 2.55 24.93
CA ALA A 31 8.81 2.56 23.75
C ALA A 31 8.30 3.97 23.43
N LEU A 32 7.81 4.70 24.44
CA LEU A 32 7.32 6.08 24.30
C LEU A 32 8.43 7.04 23.87
N ILE A 33 9.62 6.95 24.46
CA ILE A 33 10.77 7.78 24.09
C ILE A 33 11.24 7.54 22.66
N LEU A 34 11.27 6.29 22.21
CA LEU A 34 11.56 5.99 20.81
C LEU A 34 10.46 6.52 19.89
N ALA A 35 9.19 6.34 20.23
CA ALA A 35 8.06 6.85 19.45
C ALA A 35 8.07 8.38 19.35
N LYS A 36 8.42 9.08 20.45
CA LYS A 36 8.62 10.53 20.48
C LYS A 36 9.67 10.98 19.46
N GLY A 37 10.82 10.30 19.43
CA GLY A 37 11.89 10.60 18.47
C GLY A 37 11.53 10.30 17.01
N ILE A 38 10.68 9.29 16.78
CA ILE A 38 10.11 9.01 15.45
C ILE A 38 9.15 10.13 15.04
N GLY A 39 8.35 10.63 15.99
CA GLY A 39 7.34 11.66 15.79
C GLY A 39 6.10 11.17 15.05
N GLY A 40 5.17 12.09 14.79
CA GLY A 40 3.85 11.78 14.24
C GLY A 40 2.84 11.45 15.35
N ARG A 41 1.67 10.91 14.98
CA ARG A 41 0.62 10.53 15.92
C ARG A 41 0.93 9.16 16.53
N ILE A 42 0.88 9.08 17.85
CA ILE A 42 1.20 7.88 18.62
C ILE A 42 -0.07 7.33 19.26
N ALA A 43 -0.28 6.01 19.11
CA ALA A 43 -1.29 5.27 19.85
C ALA A 43 -0.62 4.23 20.76
N VAL A 44 -1.19 4.00 21.94
CA VAL A 44 -0.77 2.96 22.88
C VAL A 44 -1.95 2.04 23.17
N VAL A 45 -1.80 0.76 22.81
CA VAL A 45 -2.69 -0.32 23.24
C VAL A 45 -2.08 -0.95 24.48
N ASP A 46 -2.70 -0.69 25.62
CA ASP A 46 -2.23 -1.10 26.94
C ASP A 46 -3.05 -2.29 27.43
N THR A 47 -2.34 -3.29 27.95
CA THR A 47 -2.92 -4.52 28.52
C THR A 47 -2.76 -4.59 30.04
N GLU A 48 -1.97 -3.67 30.63
CA GLU A 48 -1.62 -3.58 32.05
C GLU A 48 -2.43 -2.48 32.76
N ASN A 49 -3.75 -2.44 32.53
CA ASN A 49 -4.72 -1.63 33.27
C ASN A 49 -4.41 -0.11 33.31
N SER A 50 -4.25 0.51 32.15
CA SER A 50 -3.94 1.94 31.98
C SER A 50 -2.60 2.40 32.60
N SER A 51 -1.64 1.50 32.80
CA SER A 51 -0.29 1.86 33.26
C SER A 51 0.43 2.85 32.35
N ALA A 52 0.12 2.85 31.05
CA ALA A 52 0.74 3.77 30.10
C ALA A 52 0.30 5.23 30.29
N GLU A 53 -0.91 5.48 30.81
CA GLU A 53 -1.42 6.84 31.08
C GLU A 53 -0.57 7.61 32.10
N LEU A 54 0.22 6.90 32.92
CA LEU A 54 1.15 7.49 33.89
C LEU A 54 2.34 8.24 33.26
N TYR A 55 2.47 8.20 31.93
CA TYR A 55 3.55 8.80 31.15
C TYR A 55 3.06 9.93 30.23
N ASP A 56 1.93 10.55 30.56
CA ASP A 56 1.34 11.67 29.81
C ASP A 56 2.27 12.89 29.71
N ASP A 57 3.23 13.02 30.62
CA ASP A 57 4.26 14.06 30.64
C ASP A 57 5.39 13.85 29.61
N ILE A 58 5.52 12.65 29.04
CA ILE A 58 6.63 12.29 28.15
C ILE A 58 6.40 12.77 26.72
N VAL A 59 5.23 12.44 26.17
CA VAL A 59 4.84 12.69 24.78
C VAL A 59 3.32 12.63 24.66
N ASP A 60 2.74 13.39 23.74
CA ASP A 60 1.32 13.26 23.43
C ASP A 60 1.05 11.91 22.73
N PHE A 61 0.15 11.10 23.29
CA PHE A 61 -0.33 9.86 22.68
C PHE A 61 -1.80 9.62 23.02
N GLU A 62 -2.47 8.84 22.17
CA GLU A 62 -3.82 8.35 22.45
C GLU A 62 -3.75 6.92 23.01
N HIS A 63 -4.59 6.63 24.00
CA HIS A 63 -4.56 5.37 24.74
C HIS A 63 -5.81 4.52 24.45
N ALA A 64 -5.61 3.21 24.37
CA ALA A 64 -6.66 2.22 24.36
C ALA A 64 -6.36 1.10 25.37
N ASN A 65 -7.23 0.94 26.35
CA ASN A 65 -7.14 -0.12 27.34
C ASN A 65 -7.74 -1.43 26.80
N LEU A 66 -6.90 -2.44 26.55
CA LEU A 66 -7.30 -3.76 26.10
C LEU A 66 -7.50 -4.69 27.29
N GLN A 67 -8.77 -5.06 27.54
CA GLN A 67 -9.16 -5.89 28.67
C GLN A 67 -9.33 -7.38 28.26
N PRO A 68 -9.21 -8.33 29.21
CA PRO A 68 -9.49 -9.75 28.96
C PRO A 68 -10.87 -9.97 28.30
N PRO A 69 -11.04 -11.03 27.49
CA PRO A 69 -10.03 -12.00 27.09
C PRO A 69 -9.02 -11.41 26.10
N TYR A 70 -7.76 -11.79 26.22
CA TYR A 70 -6.63 -11.34 25.39
C TYR A 70 -6.47 -12.20 24.13
N SER A 71 -7.54 -12.42 23.38
CA SER A 71 -7.50 -13.27 22.19
C SER A 71 -6.71 -12.62 21.04
N PRO A 72 -6.03 -13.39 20.17
CA PRO A 72 -5.26 -12.86 19.03
C PRO A 72 -6.08 -11.89 18.16
N GLU A 73 -7.37 -12.18 17.97
CA GLU A 73 -8.28 -11.35 17.17
C GLU A 73 -8.47 -9.94 17.74
N LYS A 74 -8.50 -9.77 19.08
CA LYS A 74 -8.63 -8.44 19.70
C LYS A 74 -7.40 -7.58 19.43
N PHE A 75 -6.21 -8.19 19.46
CA PHE A 75 -4.98 -7.47 19.11
C PHE A 75 -4.96 -7.08 17.63
N ILE A 76 -5.44 -7.96 16.74
CA ILE A 76 -5.58 -7.64 15.30
C ILE A 76 -6.56 -6.48 15.09
N GLU A 77 -7.69 -6.46 15.79
CA GLU A 77 -8.68 -5.38 15.74
C GLU A 77 -8.07 -4.06 16.23
N ALA A 78 -7.29 -4.09 17.32
CA ALA A 78 -6.62 -2.91 17.85
C ALA A 78 -5.59 -2.34 16.86
N ILE A 79 -4.80 -3.21 16.19
CA ILE A 79 -3.86 -2.79 15.14
C ILE A 79 -4.62 -2.10 13.99
N LYS A 80 -5.69 -2.72 13.48
CA LYS A 80 -6.51 -2.15 12.40
C LYS A 80 -7.18 -0.85 12.78
N ALA A 81 -7.65 -0.73 14.03
CA ALA A 81 -8.24 0.50 14.54
C ALA A 81 -7.21 1.64 14.51
N ALA A 82 -5.97 1.38 14.93
CA ALA A 82 -4.90 2.37 14.87
C ALA A 82 -4.54 2.77 13.43
N GLU A 83 -4.49 1.80 12.51
CA GLU A 83 -4.28 2.09 11.08
C GLU A 83 -5.38 2.97 10.49
N ASN A 84 -6.65 2.61 10.73
CA ASN A 84 -7.80 3.35 10.22
C ASN A 84 -7.91 4.76 10.81
N ALA A 85 -7.47 4.95 12.05
CA ALA A 85 -7.43 6.26 12.70
C ALA A 85 -6.27 7.14 12.22
N GLY A 86 -5.37 6.61 11.39
CA GLY A 86 -4.25 7.36 10.79
C GLY A 86 -3.14 7.69 11.78
N PHE A 87 -2.83 6.77 12.70
CA PHE A 87 -1.63 6.90 13.56
C PHE A 87 -0.36 6.59 12.77
N ASP A 88 0.77 7.18 13.16
CA ASP A 88 2.07 6.90 12.57
C ASP A 88 2.79 5.75 13.28
N THR A 89 2.62 5.67 14.60
CA THR A 89 3.23 4.66 15.46
C THR A 89 2.23 4.09 16.45
N LEU A 90 2.14 2.76 16.49
CA LEU A 90 1.39 2.01 17.49
C LEU A 90 2.36 1.31 18.44
N ILE A 91 2.17 1.53 19.74
CA ILE A 91 2.81 0.77 20.81
C ILE A 91 1.81 -0.26 21.33
N ILE A 92 2.21 -1.53 21.42
CA ILE A 92 1.41 -2.58 22.05
C ILE A 92 2.14 -3.03 23.32
N ASP A 93 1.60 -2.63 24.47
CA ASP A 93 2.18 -2.87 25.79
C ASP A 93 1.27 -3.77 26.62
N SER A 94 1.41 -5.10 26.59
CA SER A 94 2.42 -5.91 25.94
C SER A 94 1.77 -7.04 25.14
N ILE A 95 2.52 -7.62 24.21
CA ILE A 95 2.05 -8.79 23.47
C ILE A 95 2.15 -10.10 24.29
N THR A 96 2.74 -10.06 25.49
CA THR A 96 2.79 -11.22 26.40
C THR A 96 1.39 -11.70 26.81
N HIS A 97 0.43 -10.78 26.92
CA HIS A 97 -0.95 -11.13 27.30
C HIS A 97 -1.69 -11.89 26.19
N GLU A 98 -1.37 -11.65 24.92
CA GLU A 98 -1.92 -12.45 23.80
C GLU A 98 -1.55 -13.93 23.92
N TRP A 99 -0.36 -14.21 24.46
CA TRP A 99 0.14 -15.56 24.60
C TRP A 99 -0.34 -16.22 25.89
N SER A 100 -0.04 -15.60 27.02
CA SER A 100 -0.15 -16.20 28.37
C SER A 100 -1.17 -15.53 29.28
N GLY A 101 -1.79 -14.44 28.83
CA GLY A 101 -2.85 -13.75 29.57
C GLY A 101 -4.18 -14.50 29.54
N VAL A 102 -5.12 -14.03 30.36
CA VAL A 102 -6.48 -14.58 30.44
C VAL A 102 -7.17 -14.55 29.07
N GLY A 103 -7.59 -15.71 28.57
CA GLY A 103 -8.17 -15.87 27.24
C GLY A 103 -7.17 -15.73 26.08
N GLY A 104 -5.87 -15.72 26.37
CA GLY A 104 -4.78 -15.78 25.38
C GLY A 104 -4.53 -17.19 24.86
N CYS A 105 -3.50 -17.35 24.03
CA CYS A 105 -3.21 -18.59 23.31
C CYS A 105 -3.11 -19.83 24.21
N LEU A 106 -2.37 -19.76 25.32
CA LEU A 106 -2.17 -20.91 26.21
C LEU A 106 -3.49 -21.38 26.84
N GLU A 107 -4.32 -20.47 27.35
CA GLU A 107 -5.62 -20.82 27.93
C GLU A 107 -6.61 -21.33 26.88
N ILE A 108 -6.58 -20.77 25.66
CA ILE A 108 -7.39 -21.28 24.54
C ILE A 108 -6.97 -22.72 24.20
N VAL A 109 -5.67 -23.03 24.15
CA VAL A 109 -5.17 -24.39 23.91
C VAL A 109 -5.66 -25.34 25.00
N ASP A 110 -5.49 -24.97 26.28
CA ASP A 110 -5.87 -25.82 27.41
C ASP A 110 -7.39 -26.10 27.42
N LYS A 111 -8.20 -25.07 27.13
CA LYS A 111 -9.65 -25.21 26.99
C LYS A 111 -10.01 -26.14 25.83
N LEU A 112 -9.44 -25.95 24.64
CA LEU A 112 -9.72 -26.80 23.48
C LEU A 112 -9.26 -28.25 23.69
N ALA A 113 -8.10 -28.44 24.33
CA ALA A 113 -7.56 -29.75 24.65
C ALA A 113 -8.50 -30.48 25.61
N SER A 114 -8.96 -29.82 26.67
CA SER A 114 -9.87 -30.43 27.67
C SER A 114 -11.29 -30.67 27.15
N THR A 115 -11.86 -29.77 26.34
CA THR A 115 -13.26 -29.88 25.88
C THR A 115 -13.41 -30.64 24.55
N THR A 116 -12.73 -30.18 23.51
CA THR A 116 -12.99 -30.57 22.12
C THR A 116 -12.15 -31.77 21.71
N PHE A 117 -10.89 -31.78 22.13
CA PHE A 117 -9.90 -32.78 21.73
C PHE A 117 -9.64 -33.84 22.80
N LYS A 118 -10.40 -33.85 23.91
CA LYS A 118 -10.40 -34.89 24.98
C LYS A 118 -8.99 -35.26 25.49
N GLY A 119 -8.14 -34.26 25.69
CA GLY A 119 -6.75 -34.41 26.14
C GLY A 119 -5.69 -34.36 25.03
N ASN A 120 -6.09 -34.31 23.75
CA ASN A 120 -5.13 -34.19 22.66
C ASN A 120 -4.71 -32.71 22.43
N SER A 121 -3.57 -32.33 23.01
CA SER A 121 -2.98 -31.00 22.88
C SER A 121 -2.58 -30.66 21.45
N TRP A 122 -2.19 -31.64 20.63
CA TRP A 122 -1.80 -31.41 19.23
C TRP A 122 -2.97 -30.88 18.39
N GLY A 123 -4.16 -31.46 18.57
CA GLY A 123 -5.39 -30.99 17.94
C GLY A 123 -5.73 -29.55 18.34
N ALA A 124 -5.59 -29.21 19.62
CA ALA A 124 -5.81 -27.85 20.11
C ALA A 124 -4.82 -26.84 19.49
N TRP A 125 -3.53 -27.19 19.43
CA TRP A 125 -2.51 -26.36 18.79
C TRP A 125 -2.76 -26.12 17.30
N SER A 126 -3.35 -27.09 16.59
CA SER A 126 -3.71 -26.93 15.17
C SER A 126 -4.74 -25.81 14.94
N GLN A 127 -5.56 -25.49 15.95
CA GLN A 127 -6.56 -24.43 15.91
C GLN A 127 -6.02 -23.07 16.39
N VAL A 128 -5.09 -23.07 17.35
CA VAL A 128 -4.56 -21.83 17.94
C VAL A 128 -3.39 -21.26 17.15
N THR A 129 -2.51 -22.12 16.62
CA THR A 129 -1.32 -21.69 15.85
C THR A 129 -1.69 -20.77 14.68
N PRO A 130 -2.72 -21.04 13.86
CA PRO A 130 -3.14 -20.12 12.80
C PRO A 130 -3.62 -18.76 13.30
N ARG A 131 -4.26 -18.70 14.48
CA ARG A 131 -4.77 -17.45 15.08
C ARG A 131 -3.63 -16.56 15.54
N HIS A 132 -2.68 -17.14 16.27
CA HIS A 132 -1.45 -16.45 16.67
C HIS A 132 -0.64 -15.97 15.44
N ARG A 133 -0.49 -16.81 14.41
CA ARG A 133 0.17 -16.41 13.16
C ARG A 133 -0.51 -15.20 12.50
N LYS A 134 -1.84 -15.17 12.44
CA LYS A 134 -2.56 -13.99 11.91
C LYS A 134 -2.29 -12.72 12.71
N PHE A 135 -2.10 -12.85 14.02
CA PHE A 135 -1.72 -11.71 14.87
C PHE A 135 -0.30 -11.23 14.56
N ILE A 136 0.67 -12.14 14.44
CA ILE A 136 2.03 -11.79 14.01
C ILE A 136 2.01 -11.17 12.61
N ASP A 137 1.27 -11.76 11.66
CA ASP A 137 1.12 -11.23 10.31
C ASP A 137 0.53 -9.81 10.33
N ALA A 138 -0.46 -9.53 11.19
CA ALA A 138 -1.01 -8.19 11.35
C ALA A 138 0.04 -7.19 11.85
N ILE A 139 0.91 -7.59 12.79
CA ILE A 139 2.06 -6.76 13.19
C ILE A 139 2.99 -6.53 12.00
N LEU A 140 3.41 -7.59 11.31
CA LEU A 140 4.42 -7.51 10.25
C LEU A 140 3.94 -6.72 9.03
N GLN A 141 2.70 -6.90 8.62
CA GLN A 141 2.12 -6.29 7.43
C GLN A 141 1.52 -4.90 7.64
N SER A 142 1.54 -4.38 8.87
CA SER A 142 0.93 -3.11 9.19
C SER A 142 1.47 -1.93 8.36
N SER A 143 0.60 -1.00 8.00
CA SER A 143 0.95 0.24 7.28
C SER A 143 1.64 1.28 8.17
N ILE A 144 1.65 1.10 9.49
CA ILE A 144 2.19 2.05 10.48
C ILE A 144 3.41 1.44 11.19
N ASN A 145 4.18 2.24 11.94
CA ASN A 145 5.26 1.73 12.77
C ASN A 145 4.68 0.96 13.96
N ILE A 146 5.25 -0.20 14.30
CA ILE A 146 4.82 -0.98 15.47
C ILE A 146 6.00 -1.20 16.40
N ILE A 147 5.80 -0.80 17.66
CA ILE A 147 6.65 -1.13 18.78
C ILE A 147 5.86 -2.06 19.70
N VAL A 148 6.39 -3.22 20.03
CA VAL A 148 5.79 -4.13 21.00
C VAL A 148 6.67 -4.22 22.23
N THR A 149 6.07 -4.40 23.40
CA THR A 149 6.82 -4.79 24.59
C THR A 149 6.57 -6.27 24.88
N LEU A 150 7.58 -6.92 25.47
CA LEU A 150 7.50 -8.28 25.98
C LEU A 150 7.98 -8.32 27.43
N ARG A 151 7.26 -9.07 28.27
CA ARG A 151 7.75 -9.41 29.60
C ARG A 151 8.79 -10.53 29.45
N SER A 152 9.85 -10.47 30.27
CA SER A 152 10.84 -11.53 30.34
C SER A 152 10.89 -12.12 31.75
N LYS A 153 11.00 -13.45 31.82
CA LYS A 153 11.23 -14.20 33.07
C LYS A 153 12.62 -14.81 33.06
N MET A 154 13.13 -15.09 34.26
CA MET A 154 14.42 -15.76 34.39
C MET A 154 14.30 -17.21 33.89
N GLU A 155 15.09 -17.57 32.90
CA GLU A 155 15.17 -18.94 32.38
C GLU A 155 16.10 -19.77 33.25
N THR A 156 15.60 -20.92 33.69
CA THR A 156 16.34 -21.86 34.51
C THR A 156 16.35 -23.24 33.87
N VAL A 157 17.50 -23.87 33.81
CA VAL A 157 17.64 -25.26 33.37
C VAL A 157 18.05 -26.12 34.55
N GLN A 158 17.51 -27.33 34.60
CA GLN A 158 17.93 -28.33 35.57
C GLN A 158 19.09 -29.13 34.98
N THR A 159 20.31 -28.85 35.43
CA THR A 159 21.50 -29.66 35.13
C THR A 159 21.68 -30.74 36.20
N ASN A 160 22.02 -31.95 35.78
CA ASN A 160 22.42 -33.03 36.68
C ASN A 160 23.92 -32.97 36.85
N ASP A 161 24.38 -32.53 38.03
CA ASP A 161 25.78 -32.50 38.40
C ASP A 161 25.99 -33.57 39.49
N ASN A 162 26.71 -34.64 39.16
CA ASN A 162 26.96 -35.78 40.06
C ASN A 162 25.71 -36.34 40.80
N GLY A 163 24.60 -36.52 40.08
CA GLY A 163 23.37 -37.13 40.62
C GLY A 163 22.52 -36.20 41.51
N LYS A 164 22.91 -34.94 41.68
CA LYS A 164 22.07 -33.90 42.30
C LYS A 164 21.52 -32.97 41.21
N LYS A 165 20.19 -32.79 41.21
CA LYS A 165 19.52 -31.81 40.35
C LYS A 165 19.91 -30.40 40.82
N LYS A 166 20.62 -29.66 39.97
CA LYS A 166 21.01 -28.27 40.19
C LYS A 166 20.21 -27.39 39.22
N VAL A 167 19.60 -26.33 39.73
CA VAL A 167 18.89 -25.35 38.91
C VAL A 167 19.89 -24.25 38.56
N GLU A 168 20.25 -24.13 37.29
CA GLU A 168 21.14 -23.11 36.77
C GLU A 168 20.34 -22.04 36.02
N LYS A 169 20.57 -20.78 36.38
CA LYS A 169 19.96 -19.61 35.73
C LYS A 169 20.73 -19.31 34.45
N ILE A 170 20.10 -19.50 33.30
CA ILE A 170 20.75 -19.37 31.99
C ILE A 170 20.64 -17.94 31.44
N GLY A 171 19.57 -17.23 31.79
CA GLY A 171 19.37 -15.86 31.30
C GLY A 171 17.94 -15.39 31.49
N MET A 172 17.53 -14.42 30.68
CA MET A 172 16.15 -13.93 30.62
C MET A 172 15.53 -14.45 29.33
N LYS A 173 14.31 -14.97 29.41
CA LYS A 173 13.53 -15.44 28.26
C LYS A 173 12.21 -14.69 28.19
N ALA A 174 11.85 -14.26 26.99
CA ALA A 174 10.58 -13.60 26.74
C ALA A 174 9.40 -14.55 27.02
N GLU A 175 8.36 -14.03 27.65
CA GLU A 175 7.11 -14.74 27.92
C GLU A 175 6.22 -14.72 26.68
N GLN A 176 6.60 -15.50 25.67
CA GLN A 176 5.94 -15.56 24.37
C GLN A 176 6.34 -16.87 23.66
N ARG A 177 5.75 -17.16 22.50
CA ARG A 177 6.13 -18.29 21.66
C ARG A 177 7.61 -18.25 21.31
N ASP A 178 8.28 -19.38 21.45
CA ASP A 178 9.69 -19.54 21.07
C ASP A 178 9.92 -19.11 19.61
N GLY A 179 10.93 -18.25 19.41
CA GLY A 179 11.31 -17.72 18.11
C GLY A 179 10.60 -16.43 17.70
N ILE A 180 9.79 -15.83 18.58
CA ILE A 180 9.13 -14.55 18.31
C ILE A 180 10.12 -13.42 17.93
N GLU A 181 11.34 -13.45 18.47
CA GLU A 181 12.42 -12.52 18.17
C GLU A 181 12.84 -12.55 16.68
N TYR A 182 12.58 -13.65 15.97
CA TYR A 182 12.89 -13.77 14.54
C TYR A 182 11.92 -12.98 13.65
N GLU A 183 10.77 -12.57 14.17
CA GLU A 183 9.75 -11.83 13.41
C GLU A 183 10.10 -10.33 13.30
N PHE A 184 10.72 -9.75 14.33
CA PHE A 184 10.98 -8.30 14.41
C PHE A 184 12.24 -7.86 13.67
N THR A 185 12.28 -6.61 13.21
CA THR A 185 13.48 -6.05 12.55
C THR A 185 14.57 -5.74 13.56
N THR A 186 14.16 -5.25 14.73
CA THR A 186 15.02 -4.94 15.87
C THR A 186 14.39 -5.47 17.14
N VAL A 187 15.19 -6.10 17.99
CA VAL A 187 14.80 -6.64 19.30
C VAL A 187 15.81 -6.13 20.31
N LEU A 188 15.32 -5.39 21.31
CA LEU A 188 16.10 -4.79 22.37
C LEU A 188 15.69 -5.41 23.70
N ASP A 189 16.66 -5.95 24.44
CA ASP A 189 16.48 -6.43 25.80
C ASP A 189 16.92 -5.35 26.79
N LEU A 190 15.99 -4.91 27.65
CA LEU A 190 16.28 -3.96 28.71
C LEU A 190 16.74 -4.67 29.97
N THR A 191 17.86 -4.23 30.52
CA THR A 191 18.32 -4.64 31.85
C THR A 191 17.55 -3.92 32.97
N HIS A 192 17.75 -4.33 34.22
CA HIS A 192 17.19 -3.61 35.38
C HIS A 192 17.69 -2.16 35.47
N ASP A 193 18.90 -1.89 34.99
CA ASP A 193 19.49 -0.55 34.93
C ASP A 193 19.00 0.26 33.71
N LYS A 194 17.94 -0.20 33.04
CA LYS A 194 17.33 0.44 31.85
C LYS A 194 18.28 0.56 30.66
N ILE A 195 19.32 -0.27 30.61
CA ILE A 195 20.25 -0.33 29.48
C ILE A 195 19.64 -1.27 28.43
N ALA A 196 19.50 -0.78 27.20
CA ALA A 196 19.08 -1.58 26.07
C ALA A 196 20.26 -2.31 25.45
N ILE A 197 20.10 -3.62 25.26
CA ILE A 197 21.05 -4.50 24.60
C ILE A 197 20.35 -5.08 23.37
N ALA A 198 20.95 -4.97 22.20
CA ALA A 198 20.36 -5.52 20.98
C ALA A 198 20.59 -7.03 20.88
N THR A 199 19.53 -7.82 21.01
CA THR A 199 19.54 -9.26 20.70
C THR A 199 19.44 -9.48 19.19
N LYS A 200 18.77 -8.58 18.49
CA LYS A 200 18.70 -8.56 17.03
C LYS A 200 18.61 -7.12 16.55
N ASP A 201 19.45 -6.74 15.61
CA ASP A 201 19.35 -5.41 15.02
C ASP A 201 19.73 -5.41 13.54
N ARG A 202 18.73 -5.32 12.67
CA ARG A 202 18.96 -5.12 11.22
C ARG A 202 19.28 -3.67 10.87
N THR A 203 19.08 -2.73 11.79
CA THR A 203 19.33 -1.31 11.54
C THR A 203 20.80 -0.93 11.70
N ARG A 204 21.53 -1.68 12.54
CA ARG A 204 22.92 -1.40 12.97
C ARG A 204 23.04 -0.12 13.78
N LEU A 205 21.96 0.38 14.36
CA LEU A 205 21.94 1.56 15.21
C LEU A 205 22.30 1.23 16.66
N PHE A 206 22.04 0.01 17.11
CA PHE A 206 22.18 -0.42 18.51
C PHE A 206 23.36 -1.37 18.72
N LEU A 207 24.51 -1.06 18.13
CA LEU A 207 25.74 -1.86 18.26
C LEU A 207 26.30 -1.85 19.69
N GLU A 208 26.14 -0.72 20.39
CA GLU A 208 26.57 -0.54 21.77
C GLU A 208 25.36 -0.47 22.70
N SER A 209 25.48 -1.11 23.86
CA SER A 209 24.45 -1.09 24.89
C SER A 209 24.34 0.30 25.53
N ARG A 210 23.13 0.87 25.55
CA ARG A 210 22.89 2.22 26.08
C ARG A 210 21.44 2.39 26.55
N MET A 211 21.18 3.44 27.33
CA MET A 211 19.81 3.85 27.62
C MET A 211 19.15 4.40 26.34
N LEU A 212 17.87 4.09 26.14
CA LEU A 212 17.11 4.60 25.01
C LEU A 212 16.79 6.07 25.20
N SER A 213 16.94 6.83 24.11
CA SER A 213 16.73 8.27 24.07
C SER A 213 15.89 8.67 22.86
N GLU A 214 15.39 9.92 22.88
CA GLU A 214 14.66 10.48 21.75
C GLU A 214 15.50 10.50 20.46
N ASN A 215 16.82 10.70 20.60
CA ASN A 215 17.74 10.65 19.46
C ASN A 215 17.79 9.27 18.78
N ASP A 216 17.60 8.18 19.53
CA ASP A 216 17.51 6.84 18.95
C ASP A 216 16.26 6.69 18.08
N GLY A 217 15.13 7.28 18.51
CA GLY A 217 13.91 7.36 17.71
C GLY A 217 14.09 8.15 16.42
N ALA A 218 14.80 9.30 16.50
CA ALA A 218 15.13 10.11 15.33
C ALA A 218 16.06 9.37 14.35
N ALA A 219 17.07 8.65 14.86
CA ALA A 219 17.96 7.81 14.07
C ALA A 219 17.20 6.66 13.39
N LEU A 220 16.26 6.03 14.09
CA LEU A 220 15.36 5.03 13.52
C LEU A 220 14.52 5.62 12.38
N LYS A 221 13.90 6.78 12.57
CA LYS A 221 13.16 7.48 11.51
C LYS A 221 14.03 7.72 10.29
N GLN A 222 15.24 8.25 10.49
CA GLN A 222 16.19 8.49 9.42
C GLN A 222 16.58 7.19 8.71
N TRP A 223 16.77 6.09 9.45
CA TRP A 223 17.06 4.78 8.87
C TRP A 223 15.91 4.24 8.02
N LEU A 224 14.66 4.43 8.46
CA LEU A 224 13.46 4.02 7.72
C LEU A 224 13.30 4.82 6.41
N VAL A 225 13.55 6.14 6.46
CA VAL A 225 13.41 7.05 5.30
C VAL A 225 14.60 6.97 4.35
N SER A 226 15.83 6.80 4.84
CA SER A 226 17.06 6.77 4.01
C SER A 226 17.15 5.55 3.10
N GLY A 227 16.22 4.61 3.19
CA GLY A 227 16.06 3.56 2.19
C GLY A 227 15.21 3.95 0.97
N SER A 228 14.45 5.05 1.07
CA SER A 228 13.54 5.54 0.03
C SER A 228 14.20 6.41 -1.03
N ALA A 229 15.40 6.97 -0.78
CA ALA A 229 16.01 7.96 -1.67
C ALA A 229 16.40 7.39 -3.06
N ASP A 230 16.73 6.10 -3.13
CA ASP A 230 17.10 5.40 -4.37
C ASP A 230 16.08 4.30 -4.76
N ALA A 231 14.90 4.28 -4.13
CA ALA A 231 13.93 3.23 -4.37
C ALA A 231 13.42 3.28 -5.81
N CYS A 232 13.65 2.22 -6.57
CA CYS A 232 13.10 2.00 -7.89
C CYS A 232 11.60 1.64 -7.82
N ILE A 233 10.86 1.73 -8.93
CA ILE A 233 9.44 1.36 -9.00
C ILE A 233 9.20 -0.12 -8.64
N THR A 234 7.97 -0.46 -8.24
CA THR A 234 7.55 -1.86 -7.99
C THR A 234 7.18 -2.58 -9.30
N GLY A 235 6.99 -3.91 -9.25
CA GLY A 235 6.57 -4.67 -10.44
C GLY A 235 5.20 -4.24 -10.99
N ASN A 236 4.23 -3.96 -10.10
CA ASN A 236 2.92 -3.46 -10.52
C ASN A 236 3.02 -2.09 -11.19
N GLN A 237 3.83 -1.19 -10.62
CA GLN A 237 4.10 0.13 -11.18
C GLN A 237 4.87 0.06 -12.51
N TYR A 238 5.75 -0.93 -12.66
CA TYR A 238 6.38 -1.20 -13.96
C TYR A 238 5.32 -1.52 -15.02
N PHE A 239 4.39 -2.44 -14.73
CA PHE A 239 3.33 -2.80 -15.69
C PHE A 239 2.42 -1.62 -16.02
N GLU A 240 2.07 -0.81 -15.02
CA GLU A 240 1.30 0.41 -15.22
C GLU A 240 2.03 1.41 -16.13
N LEU A 241 3.30 1.66 -15.86
CA LEU A 241 4.12 2.59 -16.65
C LEU A 241 4.35 2.08 -18.07
N GLU A 242 4.60 0.79 -18.24
CA GLU A 242 4.76 0.12 -19.53
C GLU A 242 3.47 0.24 -20.36
N ALA A 243 2.31 -0.04 -19.76
CA ALA A 243 1.02 0.09 -20.42
C ALA A 243 0.75 1.54 -20.87
N LEU A 244 1.03 2.53 -20.02
CA LEU A 244 0.89 3.95 -20.37
C LEU A 244 1.83 4.35 -21.52
N MET A 245 3.09 3.89 -21.50
CA MET A 245 4.05 4.19 -22.56
C MET A 245 3.65 3.60 -23.91
N LEU A 246 3.17 2.35 -23.92
CA LEU A 246 2.66 1.70 -25.12
C LEU A 246 1.46 2.46 -25.69
N GLN A 247 0.52 2.87 -24.82
CA GLN A 247 -0.65 3.66 -25.25
C GLN A 247 -0.26 5.03 -25.81
N ALA A 248 0.80 5.65 -25.27
CA ALA A 248 1.32 6.92 -25.75
C ALA A 248 2.19 6.79 -27.03
N GLY A 249 2.50 5.57 -27.48
CA GLY A 249 3.43 5.32 -28.58
C GLY A 249 4.89 5.66 -28.24
N ILE A 250 5.25 5.69 -26.95
CA ILE A 250 6.60 6.02 -26.50
C ILE A 250 7.49 4.77 -26.62
N ASN A 251 8.61 4.91 -27.33
CA ASN A 251 9.63 3.86 -27.37
C ASN A 251 10.37 3.79 -26.02
N ILE A 252 10.23 2.66 -25.33
CA ILE A 252 10.76 2.42 -23.99
C ILE A 252 12.30 2.47 -23.95
N GLU A 253 12.97 1.91 -24.96
CA GLU A 253 14.44 1.88 -25.02
C GLU A 253 15.01 3.29 -25.10
N ASN A 254 14.46 4.12 -25.99
CA ASN A 254 14.84 5.52 -26.14
C ASN A 254 14.56 6.34 -24.88
N PHE A 255 13.44 6.06 -24.20
CA PHE A 255 13.10 6.69 -22.93
C PHE A 255 14.15 6.36 -21.85
N CYS A 256 14.52 5.08 -21.74
CA CYS A 256 15.50 4.61 -20.77
C CYS A 256 16.89 5.23 -21.05
N ALA A 257 17.33 5.15 -22.31
CA ALA A 257 18.64 5.67 -22.74
C ALA A 257 18.80 7.18 -22.46
N LYS A 258 17.78 8.00 -22.79
CA LYS A 258 17.81 9.45 -22.53
C LYS A 258 17.93 9.80 -21.04
N ARG A 259 17.52 8.90 -20.16
CA ARG A 259 17.50 9.10 -18.70
C ARG A 259 18.60 8.34 -17.98
N GLY A 260 19.51 7.69 -18.72
CA GLY A 260 20.58 6.88 -18.14
C GLY A 260 20.07 5.66 -17.38
N LEU A 261 18.88 5.16 -17.72
CA LEU A 261 18.26 3.98 -17.12
C LEU A 261 18.61 2.74 -17.96
N ASN A 262 18.87 1.60 -17.34
CA ASN A 262 19.05 0.34 -18.07
C ASN A 262 17.70 -0.28 -18.43
N SER A 263 16.67 -0.03 -17.63
CA SER A 263 15.28 -0.43 -17.91
C SER A 263 14.28 0.47 -17.19
N LEU A 264 12.98 0.34 -17.50
CA LEU A 264 11.92 1.04 -16.76
C LEU A 264 11.90 0.71 -15.27
N HIS A 265 12.41 -0.46 -14.88
CA HIS A 265 12.54 -0.81 -13.47
C HIS A 265 13.47 0.15 -12.73
N ASP A 266 14.38 0.85 -13.41
CA ASP A 266 15.29 1.80 -12.77
C ASP A 266 14.65 3.17 -12.52
N VAL A 267 13.40 3.38 -12.96
CA VAL A 267 12.66 4.60 -12.64
C VAL A 267 12.51 4.70 -11.13
N GLN A 268 12.84 5.86 -10.58
CA GLN A 268 12.73 6.13 -9.15
C GLN A 268 11.26 6.32 -8.74
N GLN A 269 10.90 5.79 -7.58
CA GLN A 269 9.57 5.87 -6.98
C GLN A 269 9.08 7.32 -6.90
N GLN A 270 9.96 8.25 -6.47
CA GLN A 270 9.63 9.67 -6.32
C GLN A 270 9.26 10.36 -7.64
N LYS A 271 9.68 9.80 -8.79
CA LYS A 271 9.38 10.34 -10.13
C LYS A 271 8.25 9.58 -10.81
N PHE A 272 7.70 8.54 -10.18
CA PHE A 272 6.71 7.67 -10.80
C PHE A 272 5.44 8.44 -11.16
N ASP A 273 4.81 9.08 -10.18
CA ASP A 273 3.54 9.79 -10.39
C ASP A 273 3.70 10.94 -11.41
N GLU A 274 4.78 11.71 -11.31
CA GLU A 274 5.11 12.76 -12.28
C GLU A 274 5.28 12.20 -13.70
N THR A 275 5.97 11.06 -13.83
CA THR A 275 6.18 10.41 -15.12
C THR A 275 4.86 9.90 -15.71
N CYS A 276 4.02 9.24 -14.90
CA CYS A 276 2.70 8.76 -15.32
C CYS A 276 1.80 9.92 -15.77
N ASN A 277 1.73 11.00 -15.00
CA ASN A 277 0.96 12.19 -15.34
C ASN A 277 1.45 12.85 -16.64
N GLY A 278 2.75 12.93 -16.85
CA GLY A 278 3.34 13.43 -18.09
C GLY A 278 2.95 12.59 -19.30
N ILE A 279 2.96 11.26 -19.18
CA ILE A 279 2.56 10.35 -20.26
C ILE A 279 1.06 10.44 -20.55
N GLN A 280 0.22 10.49 -19.51
CA GLN A 280 -1.23 10.68 -19.67
C GLN A 280 -1.56 11.99 -20.40
N THR A 281 -0.80 13.05 -20.13
CA THR A 281 -0.95 14.32 -20.85
C THR A 281 -0.65 14.18 -22.35
N ILE A 282 0.37 13.37 -22.71
CA ILE A 282 0.68 13.06 -24.12
C ILE A 282 -0.46 12.28 -24.77
N ILE A 283 -0.99 11.25 -24.10
CA ILE A 283 -2.12 10.45 -24.58
C ILE A 283 -3.33 11.36 -24.85
N GLN A 284 -3.66 12.23 -23.89
CA GLN A 284 -4.80 13.13 -24.02
C GLN A 284 -4.61 14.12 -25.17
N ARG A 285 -3.40 14.65 -25.34
CA ARG A 285 -3.06 15.55 -26.45
C ARG A 285 -3.21 14.87 -27.81
N ASN A 286 -2.71 13.64 -27.94
CA ASN A 286 -2.81 12.87 -29.18
C ASN A 286 -4.28 12.56 -29.53
N LYS A 287 -5.09 12.23 -28.52
CA LYS A 287 -6.53 11.99 -28.69
C LYS A 287 -7.26 13.26 -29.13
N GLN A 288 -6.97 14.40 -28.51
CA GLN A 288 -7.58 15.68 -28.89
C GLN A 288 -7.21 16.06 -30.32
N ALA A 289 -5.92 15.95 -30.71
CA ALA A 289 -5.49 16.25 -32.07
C ALA A 289 -6.18 15.37 -33.13
N HIS A 290 -6.42 14.09 -32.82
CA HIS A 290 -7.19 13.22 -33.70
C HIS A 290 -8.65 13.67 -33.85
N GLN A 291 -9.30 14.02 -32.74
CA GLN A 291 -10.68 14.51 -32.74
C GLN A 291 -10.81 15.84 -33.48
N ASP A 292 -9.88 16.77 -33.27
CA ASP A 292 -9.87 18.07 -33.94
C ASP A 292 -9.69 17.90 -35.46
N ASN A 293 -8.80 17.00 -35.89
CA ASN A 293 -8.62 16.68 -37.31
C ASN A 293 -9.89 16.05 -37.92
N GLU A 294 -10.55 15.12 -37.23
CA GLU A 294 -11.80 14.53 -37.70
C GLU A 294 -12.91 15.58 -37.81
N GLN A 295 -13.04 16.45 -36.81
CA GLN A 295 -14.00 17.56 -36.83
C GLN A 295 -13.71 18.54 -37.95
N GLN A 296 -12.44 18.87 -38.19
CA GLN A 296 -12.05 19.75 -39.30
C GLN A 296 -12.37 19.11 -40.65
N LEU A 297 -12.06 17.83 -40.84
CA LEU A 297 -12.36 17.12 -42.08
C LEU A 297 -13.88 17.03 -42.33
N GLN A 298 -14.65 16.83 -41.27
CA GLN A 298 -16.11 16.81 -41.35
C GLN A 298 -16.68 18.20 -41.66
N ALA A 299 -16.16 19.25 -41.03
CA ALA A 299 -16.54 20.64 -41.32
C ALA A 299 -16.19 21.05 -42.76
N GLU A 300 -15.04 20.64 -43.28
CA GLU A 300 -14.64 20.87 -44.67
C GLU A 300 -15.55 20.13 -45.66
N ASN A 301 -15.89 18.87 -45.37
CA ASN A 301 -16.84 18.10 -46.18
C ASN A 301 -18.25 18.72 -46.16
N ASP A 302 -18.72 19.16 -45.00
CA ASP A 302 -20.00 19.85 -44.86
C ASP A 302 -20.01 21.18 -45.61
N ALA A 303 -18.95 22.00 -45.50
CA ALA A 303 -18.84 23.25 -46.24
C ALA A 303 -18.80 23.04 -47.76
N ARG A 304 -18.12 21.99 -48.22
CA ARG A 304 -18.13 21.60 -49.64
C ARG A 304 -19.54 21.21 -50.08
N LEU A 305 -20.23 20.39 -49.28
CA LEU A 305 -21.60 19.97 -49.55
C LEU A 305 -22.57 21.16 -49.61
N ASP A 306 -22.40 22.17 -48.74
CA ASP A 306 -23.17 23.41 -48.74
C ASP A 306 -22.94 24.22 -50.03
N SER A 307 -21.69 24.30 -50.50
CA SER A 307 -21.33 24.96 -51.77
C SER A 307 -21.93 24.21 -52.97
N ASP A 308 -21.81 22.89 -52.99
CA ASP A 308 -22.37 22.04 -54.05
C ASP A 308 -23.89 22.18 -54.11
N TYR A 309 -24.56 22.30 -52.95
CA TYR A 309 -26.00 22.54 -52.88
C TYR A 309 -26.41 23.84 -53.56
N GLN A 310 -25.68 24.93 -53.32
CA GLN A 310 -25.94 26.22 -53.97
C GLN A 310 -25.73 26.18 -55.49
N LEU A 311 -24.72 25.44 -55.95
CA LEU A 311 -24.49 25.21 -57.38
C LEU A 311 -25.62 24.38 -58.00
N ALA A 312 -26.04 23.30 -57.33
CA ALA A 312 -27.12 22.45 -57.80
C ALA A 312 -28.44 23.21 -57.93
N LEU A 313 -28.77 24.12 -57.01
CA LEU A 313 -29.96 24.98 -57.15
C LEU A 313 -29.89 25.88 -58.38
N LYS A 314 -28.71 26.40 -58.73
CA LYS A 314 -28.51 27.20 -59.96
C LYS A 314 -28.64 26.33 -61.20
N ASP A 315 -28.07 25.12 -61.19
CA ASP A 315 -28.12 24.18 -62.30
C ASP A 315 -29.56 23.69 -62.55
N ILE A 316 -30.31 23.38 -61.48
CA ILE A 316 -31.74 23.03 -61.56
C ILE A 316 -32.53 24.17 -62.18
N LYS A 317 -32.30 25.42 -61.75
CA LYS A 317 -32.99 26.59 -62.30
C LYS A 317 -32.77 26.75 -63.81
N ASN A 318 -31.55 26.43 -64.28
CA ASN A 318 -31.13 26.55 -65.67
C ASN A 318 -31.26 25.26 -66.48
N ALA A 319 -31.87 24.20 -65.92
CA ALA A 319 -32.07 22.95 -66.62
C ALA A 319 -32.87 23.16 -67.92
N SER A 320 -32.59 22.36 -68.94
CA SER A 320 -33.23 22.44 -70.26
C SER A 320 -34.17 21.27 -70.57
N ASN A 321 -34.13 20.20 -69.76
CA ASN A 321 -35.02 19.04 -69.85
C ASN A 321 -35.01 18.23 -68.54
N ALA A 322 -36.00 17.35 -68.37
CA ALA A 322 -36.18 16.54 -67.16
C ALA A 322 -34.99 15.62 -66.82
N ASN A 323 -34.29 15.08 -67.82
CA ASN A 323 -33.18 14.15 -67.57
C ASN A 323 -31.98 14.81 -66.87
N VAL A 324 -31.83 16.13 -67.03
CA VAL A 324 -30.76 16.91 -66.38
C VAL A 324 -31.00 17.02 -64.86
N LEU A 325 -32.24 16.86 -64.39
CA LEU A 325 -32.60 16.93 -62.97
C LEU A 325 -32.24 15.66 -62.18
N ASN A 326 -31.99 14.53 -62.85
CA ASN A 326 -31.59 13.28 -62.20
C ASN A 326 -30.20 13.38 -61.56
N ARG A 327 -29.29 14.12 -62.19
CA ARG A 327 -27.91 14.28 -61.72
C ARG A 327 -27.82 14.91 -60.32
N PRO A 328 -28.45 16.08 -60.03
CA PRO A 328 -28.45 16.63 -58.68
C PRO A 328 -29.25 15.76 -57.70
N ALA A 329 -30.38 15.15 -58.11
CA ALA A 329 -31.17 14.27 -57.23
C ALA A 329 -30.38 13.04 -56.75
N ASP A 330 -29.57 12.43 -57.62
CA ASP A 330 -28.73 11.29 -57.28
C ASP A 330 -27.51 11.68 -56.43
N TYR A 331 -26.90 12.84 -56.72
CA TYR A 331 -25.71 13.32 -55.98
C TYR A 331 -26.01 13.65 -54.51
N PHE A 332 -27.18 14.22 -54.21
CA PHE A 332 -27.57 14.59 -52.84
C PHE A 332 -28.32 13.51 -52.07
N ARG A 333 -28.49 12.30 -52.63
CA ARG A 333 -29.19 11.20 -51.98
C ARG A 333 -28.49 10.78 -50.69
N GLY A 334 -29.22 10.72 -49.56
CA GLY A 334 -28.68 10.41 -48.24
C GLY A 334 -27.95 11.56 -47.55
N THR A 335 -27.98 12.78 -48.12
CA THR A 335 -27.37 13.98 -47.53
C THR A 335 -28.41 14.85 -46.83
N LYS A 336 -27.96 15.83 -46.02
CA LYS A 336 -28.84 16.81 -45.36
C LYS A 336 -29.68 17.67 -46.33
N TYR A 337 -29.30 17.72 -47.61
CA TYR A 337 -29.95 18.52 -48.65
C TYR A 337 -30.88 17.74 -49.58
N GLU A 338 -30.98 16.42 -49.41
CA GLU A 338 -31.73 15.52 -50.29
C GLU A 338 -33.15 16.01 -50.58
N GLN A 339 -33.95 16.24 -49.53
CA GLN A 339 -35.35 16.66 -49.66
C GLN A 339 -35.50 18.02 -50.33
N GLN A 340 -34.58 18.95 -50.07
CA GLN A 340 -34.65 20.30 -50.64
C GLN A 340 -34.32 20.29 -52.14
N ILE A 341 -33.35 19.46 -52.55
CA ILE A 341 -33.02 19.26 -53.97
C ILE A 341 -34.17 18.56 -54.70
N LEU A 342 -34.76 17.51 -54.12
CA LEU A 342 -35.91 16.82 -54.71
C LEU A 342 -37.09 17.79 -54.93
N ASN A 343 -37.41 18.61 -53.93
CA ASN A 343 -38.45 19.63 -54.03
C ASN A 343 -38.14 20.67 -55.11
N ALA A 344 -36.89 21.11 -55.24
CA ALA A 344 -36.48 22.06 -56.27
C ALA A 344 -36.57 21.46 -57.69
N CYS A 345 -36.16 20.21 -57.87
CA CYS A 345 -36.30 19.48 -59.12
C CYS A 345 -37.78 19.34 -59.52
N GLN A 346 -38.65 18.95 -58.57
CA GLN A 346 -40.09 18.83 -58.82
C GLN A 346 -40.70 20.18 -59.22
N ALA A 347 -40.42 21.24 -58.46
CA ALA A 347 -40.94 22.58 -58.76
C ALA A 347 -40.51 23.08 -60.15
N LYS A 348 -39.26 22.79 -60.58
CA LYS A 348 -38.78 23.15 -61.92
C LYS A 348 -39.48 22.33 -63.02
N SER A 349 -39.65 21.03 -62.80
CA SER A 349 -40.36 20.14 -63.72
C SER A 349 -41.82 20.58 -63.91
N ASP A 350 -42.49 20.96 -62.82
CA ASP A 350 -43.87 21.48 -62.85
C ASP A 350 -43.96 22.82 -63.59
N MET A 351 -43.00 23.73 -63.39
CA MET A 351 -42.97 25.05 -64.04
C MET A 351 -42.81 24.98 -65.57
N GLU A 352 -41.95 24.09 -66.06
CA GLU A 352 -41.63 23.97 -67.48
C GLU A 352 -42.58 23.00 -68.22
N GLY A 353 -43.56 22.43 -67.52
CA GLY A 353 -44.48 21.43 -68.07
C GLY A 353 -43.77 20.14 -68.46
N TRP A 354 -42.62 19.84 -67.84
CA TRP A 354 -41.91 18.58 -68.02
C TRP A 354 -42.56 17.50 -67.16
N SER A 355 -43.85 17.26 -67.34
CA SER A 355 -44.48 16.05 -66.82
C SER A 355 -43.94 14.86 -67.60
N ALA A 356 -43.60 13.80 -66.87
CA ALA A 356 -43.45 12.46 -67.44
C ALA A 356 -44.72 12.02 -68.18
#